data_AF-A0A377GB99-F1
#
_entry.id   AF-A0A377GB99-F1
#
_cell.length_a   1.000
_cell.length_b   1.000
_cell.length_c   1.000
_cell.angle_alpha   90.00
_cell.angle_beta   90.00
_cell.angle_gamma   90.00
#
_symmetry.space_group_name_H-M   'P 1'
#
loop_
_entity.id
_entity.type
_entity.pdbx_description
1 polymer ?
#
loop_
_entity_poly.entity_id
_entity_poly.type
_entity_poly.pdbx_seq_one_letter_code
_entity_poly.pdbx_strand_id
1 'polypeptide(L)'
;MSDFKTYTLGKPLFTIIPEEFYTAHDIGFSRFIKTEKPTLLGKPLAFSIRHAADGTLSAEHTIYAEKKEGKWVFGALIRPMESAK
;
A
#
# COMPACT_ATOMS: atom_id res chain seq x y z
N MET A 1 -20.50 13.77 -10.84
CA MET A 1 -19.05 13.57 -10.72
C MET A 1 -18.83 13.16 -9.29
N SER A 2 -19.15 11.90 -9.00
CA SER A 2 -19.53 11.45 -7.67
C SER A 2 -18.54 10.37 -7.21
N ASP A 3 -17.84 10.69 -6.13
CA ASP A 3 -17.41 9.77 -5.07
C ASP A 3 -16.38 8.66 -5.37
N PHE A 4 -15.20 9.04 -5.89
CA PHE A 4 -14.01 8.16 -5.83
C PHE A 4 -13.61 7.80 -4.37
N LYS A 5 -13.99 8.64 -3.40
CA LYS A 5 -13.67 8.48 -1.97
C LYS A 5 -14.31 7.23 -1.33
N THR A 6 -15.31 6.61 -1.97
CA THR A 6 -16.10 5.53 -1.37
C THR A 6 -15.78 4.15 -1.95
N TYR A 7 -15.10 4.06 -3.11
CA TYR A 7 -14.94 2.78 -3.81
C TYR A 7 -13.96 1.79 -3.14
N THR A 8 -12.92 2.30 -2.46
CA THR A 8 -11.87 1.47 -1.85
C THR A 8 -12.07 1.19 -0.37
N LEU A 9 -12.99 1.90 0.29
CA LEU A 9 -13.27 1.69 1.71
C LEU A 9 -13.91 0.31 1.92
N GLY A 10 -13.37 -0.44 2.88
CA GLY A 10 -13.81 -1.81 3.18
C GLY A 10 -13.41 -2.85 2.13
N LYS A 11 -12.70 -2.46 1.06
CA LYS A 11 -12.17 -3.39 0.07
C LYS A 11 -10.78 -3.91 0.51
N PRO A 12 -10.38 -5.11 0.03
CA PRO A 12 -9.03 -5.60 0.24
C PRO A 12 -7.98 -4.64 -0.32
N LEU A 13 -6.85 -4.51 0.36
CA LEU A 13 -5.71 -3.67 -0.08
C LEU A 13 -5.23 -4.05 -1.50
N PHE A 14 -5.34 -5.32 -1.87
CA PHE A 14 -5.01 -5.81 -3.22
C PHE A 14 -5.75 -5.08 -4.34
N THR A 15 -6.85 -4.37 -4.06
CA THR A 15 -7.53 -3.50 -5.04
C THR A 15 -6.62 -2.42 -5.64
N ILE A 16 -5.61 -1.95 -4.90
CA ILE A 16 -4.69 -0.89 -5.34
C ILE A 16 -3.26 -1.38 -5.62
N ILE A 17 -2.98 -2.66 -5.39
CA ILE A 17 -1.68 -3.28 -5.59
C ILE A 17 -1.69 -3.99 -6.96
N PRO A 18 -0.62 -3.92 -7.76
CA PRO A 18 -0.48 -4.77 -8.96
C PRO A 18 -0.36 -6.25 -8.58
N GLU A 19 -0.95 -7.14 -9.38
CA GLU A 19 -1.09 -8.57 -9.05
C GLU A 19 0.26 -9.25 -8.77
N GLU A 20 1.32 -8.85 -9.47
CA GLU A 20 2.67 -9.36 -9.28
C GLU A 20 3.24 -9.12 -7.88
N PHE A 21 2.66 -8.18 -7.11
CA PHE A 21 3.09 -7.87 -5.75
C PHE A 21 2.16 -8.42 -4.65
N TYR A 22 1.09 -9.14 -4.97
CA TYR A 22 0.16 -9.66 -3.95
C TYR A 22 0.86 -10.55 -2.92
N THR A 23 1.60 -11.55 -3.39
CA THR A 23 2.33 -12.48 -2.52
C THR A 23 3.39 -11.77 -1.68
N ALA A 24 4.11 -10.81 -2.26
CA ALA A 24 5.13 -10.04 -1.56
C ALA A 24 4.53 -9.24 -0.38
N HIS A 25 3.36 -8.63 -0.60
CA HIS A 25 2.66 -7.89 0.46
C HIS A 25 2.12 -8.83 1.55
N ASP A 26 1.51 -9.96 1.18
CA ASP A 26 0.98 -10.92 2.14
C ASP A 26 2.09 -11.46 3.07
N ILE A 27 3.22 -11.87 2.49
CA ILE A 27 4.39 -12.32 3.25
C ILE A 27 4.94 -11.18 4.12
N GLY A 28 5.05 -9.97 3.58
CA GLY A 28 5.56 -8.80 4.28
C GLY A 28 4.76 -8.47 5.54
N PHE A 29 3.43 -8.38 5.41
CA PHE A 29 2.53 -8.13 6.54
C PHE A 29 2.51 -9.30 7.52
N SER A 30 2.38 -10.55 7.05
CA SER A 30 2.36 -11.73 7.91
C SER A 30 3.64 -11.87 8.75
N ARG A 31 4.80 -11.66 8.12
CA ARG A 31 6.09 -11.61 8.82
C ARG A 31 6.10 -10.50 9.87
N PHE A 32 5.67 -9.30 9.53
CA PHE A 32 5.66 -8.17 10.46
C PHE A 32 4.76 -8.47 11.66
N ILE A 33 3.52 -8.91 11.45
CA ILE A 33 2.57 -9.23 12.53
C ILE A 33 3.14 -10.29 13.47
N LYS A 34 3.81 -11.32 12.95
CA LYS A 34 4.40 -12.39 13.76
C LYS A 34 5.64 -11.96 14.54
N THR A 35 6.47 -11.09 13.95
CA THR A 35 7.80 -10.80 14.49
C THR A 35 7.92 -9.43 15.14
N GLU A 36 6.99 -8.52 14.83
CA GLU A 36 7.02 -7.10 15.16
C GLU A 36 8.34 -6.40 14.78
N LYS A 37 9.09 -6.97 13.82
CA LYS A 37 10.40 -6.46 13.36
C LYS A 37 10.29 -5.84 11.97
N PRO A 38 10.26 -4.50 11.84
CA PRO A 38 10.12 -3.85 10.54
C PRO A 38 11.38 -3.96 9.70
N THR A 39 11.22 -4.12 8.39
CA THR A 39 12.29 -4.01 7.40
C THR A 39 12.14 -2.75 6.53
N LEU A 40 10.89 -2.34 6.27
CA LEU A 40 10.52 -1.28 5.32
C LEU A 40 9.79 -0.07 5.94
N LEU A 41 9.33 -0.14 7.20
CA LEU A 41 8.57 0.96 7.79
C LEU A 41 9.36 2.28 7.77
N GLY A 42 8.68 3.37 7.40
CA GLY A 42 9.26 4.71 7.33
C GLY A 42 10.23 4.95 6.17
N LYS A 43 10.48 3.94 5.32
CA LYS A 43 11.38 4.07 4.17
C LYS A 43 10.59 4.35 2.90
N PRO A 44 10.89 5.44 2.16
CA PRO A 44 10.31 5.67 0.84
C PRO A 44 10.78 4.61 -0.15
N LEU A 45 9.86 4.08 -0.95
CA LEU A 45 10.12 3.07 -1.97
C LEU A 45 9.36 3.40 -3.26
N ALA A 46 10.03 3.33 -4.41
CA ALA A 46 9.40 3.53 -5.71
C ALA A 46 8.89 2.19 -6.27
N PHE A 47 7.58 2.05 -6.42
CA PHE A 47 6.92 0.86 -6.99
C PHE A 47 5.72 1.27 -7.82
N SER A 48 5.19 0.35 -8.62
CA SER A 48 3.93 0.57 -9.34
C SER A 48 2.71 0.37 -8.44
N ILE A 49 1.67 1.16 -8.67
CA ILE A 49 0.32 0.97 -8.11
C ILE A 49 -0.69 0.74 -9.22
N ARG A 50 -1.83 0.13 -8.89
CA ARG A 50 -2.97 0.06 -9.81
C ARG A 50 -3.69 1.41 -9.85
N HIS A 51 -3.92 1.94 -11.05
CA HIS A 51 -4.66 3.18 -11.25
C HIS A 51 -6.17 2.94 -11.37
N ALA A 52 -6.96 3.94 -11.00
CA ALA A 52 -8.43 3.89 -11.01
C ALA A 52 -9.05 3.70 -12.39
N ALA A 53 -8.44 4.30 -13.40
CA ALA A 53 -8.87 4.24 -14.80
C ALA A 53 -8.24 3.04 -15.55
N ASP A 54 -7.89 1.99 -14.81
CA ASP A 54 -7.07 0.84 -15.24
C ASP A 54 -5.60 1.20 -15.54
N GLY A 55 -4.76 0.17 -15.66
CA GLY A 55 -3.31 0.28 -15.81
C GLY A 55 -2.55 0.46 -14.49
N THR A 56 -1.25 0.72 -14.59
CA THR A 56 -0.37 1.00 -13.46
C THR A 56 0.34 2.33 -13.61
N LEU A 57 0.71 2.94 -12.48
CA LEU A 57 1.56 4.14 -12.45
C LEU A 57 2.65 4.00 -11.39
N SER A 58 3.78 4.68 -11.60
CA SER A 58 4.87 4.71 -10.62
C SER A 58 4.53 5.65 -9.47
N ALA A 59 4.71 5.20 -8.23
CA ALA A 59 4.52 6.00 -7.04
C ALA A 59 5.60 5.74 -5.99
N GLU A 60 5.92 6.77 -5.22
CA GLU A 60 6.65 6.63 -3.97
C GLU A 60 5.67 6.18 -2.86
N HIS A 61 6.09 5.17 -2.10
CA HIS A 61 5.35 4.56 -1.02
C HIS A 61 6.15 4.69 0.27
N THR A 62 5.53 5.20 1.32
CA THR A 62 6.08 5.09 2.68
C THR A 62 5.05 4.43 3.57
N ILE A 63 5.40 3.24 4.08
CA ILE A 63 4.52 2.43 4.93
C ILE A 63 4.79 2.74 6.40
N TYR A 64 3.71 2.88 7.16
CA TYR A 64 3.71 3.10 8.60
C TYR A 64 2.87 2.01 9.29
N ALA A 65 3.18 1.76 10.55
CA ALA A 65 2.36 0.88 11.38
C ALA A 65 2.26 1.48 12.79
N GLU A 66 1.07 1.38 13.37
CA GLU A 66 0.82 1.73 14.77
C GLU A 66 0.01 0.62 15.44
N LYS A 67 0.21 0.43 16.74
CA LYS A 67 -0.58 -0.51 17.53
C LYS A 67 -1.70 0.26 18.22
N LYS A 68 -2.95 -0.02 17.82
CA LYS A 68 -4.17 0.56 18.39
C LYS A 68 -5.01 -0.54 19.01
N GLU A 69 -5.34 -0.39 20.30
CA GLU A 69 -6.17 -1.36 21.04
C GLU A 69 -5.65 -2.81 20.92
N GLY A 70 -4.32 -2.97 20.97
CA GLY A 70 -3.67 -4.28 20.84
C GLY A 70 -3.62 -4.84 19.41
N LYS A 71 -4.19 -4.16 18.41
CA LYS A 71 -4.16 -4.55 17.00
C LYS A 71 -3.20 -3.67 16.21
N TRP A 72 -2.50 -4.27 15.27
CA TRP A 72 -1.68 -3.53 14.32
C TRP A 72 -2.55 -2.91 13.23
N VAL A 73 -2.37 -1.61 13.02
CA VAL A 73 -2.97 -0.84 11.94
C VAL A 73 -1.84 -0.36 11.03
N PHE A 74 -1.98 -0.60 9.74
CA PHE A 74 -1.03 -0.11 8.73
C PHE A 74 -1.60 1.10 8.02
N GLY A 75 -0.73 2.05 7.73
CA GLY A 75 -1.01 3.19 6.87
C GLY A 75 0.07 3.33 5.81
N ALA A 76 -0.26 3.96 4.70
CA ALA A 76 0.72 4.29 3.67
C ALA A 76 0.51 5.71 3.18
N LEU A 77 1.63 6.40 2.96
CA LEU A 77 1.66 7.63 2.18
C LEU A 77 2.06 7.27 0.76
N ILE A 78 1.21 7.61 -0.20
CA ILE A 78 1.40 7.31 -1.62
C ILE A 78 1.52 8.63 -2.37
N ARG A 79 2.64 8.81 -3.09
CA ARG A 79 2.87 9.99 -3.93
C ARG A 79 3.09 9.54 -5.37
N PRO A 80 2.21 9.90 -6.32
CA PRO A 80 2.47 9.65 -7.73
C PRO A 80 3.80 10.29 -8.14
N MET A 81 4.62 9.55 -8.87
CA MET A 81 5.81 10.08 -9.52
C MET A 81 5.41 10.51 -10.92
N GLU A 82 5.69 11.76 -11.31
CA GLU A 82 5.43 12.20 -12.68
C GLU A 82 6.17 11.28 -13.66
N SER A 83 5.46 10.79 -14.66
CA SER A 83 6.08 10.18 -15.83
C SER A 83 6.90 11.26 -16.54
N ALA A 84 8.21 11.03 -16.71
CA ALA A 84 9.03 11.85 -17.58
C ALA A 84 8.31 11.99 -18.94
N LYS A 85 8.04 13.23 -19.32
CA LYS A 85 7.29 13.59 -20.52
C LYS A 85 8.09 13.31 -21.79
#